data_AF-A0A1Q9EEW7-F1
#
_entry.id   AF-A0A1Q9EEW7-F1
#
_cell.length_a   1.000
_cell.length_b   1.000
_cell.length_c   1.000
_cell.angle_alpha   90.00
_cell.angle_beta   90.00
_cell.angle_gamma   90.00
#
_symmetry.space_group_name_H-M   'P 1'
#
loop_
_entity.id
_entity.type
_entity.pdbx_description
1 polymer ?
#
loop_
_entity_poly.entity_id
_entity_poly.type
_entity_poly.pdbx_seq_one_letter_code
_entity_poly.pdbx_strand_id
1 'polypeptide(L)'
;MQARFMPWNTGTDVGAVAQIKEEMGRWDSQRRIAEASMDEKLEAMLQSTLHHMQRNLERVANEVNRLVEDQDAVRDICEARDEQSRRFTQFKAETVRFASMERQHNALSDELWGDELGLAKIAGELKKTNATFGKLEDAVAALQEGKAEAVQLEKLRADVPWVAKMVHEAKTSTSQMRQTVGEVVNDVREHFRTASETIASHNANFVKQVREEYQVELSNSAKLREEVKSFMSKATQSVESLELRVDEVASKANALAAEAREELEAPKRDKTSADNELKALKKRLGGVFDNSALEKQDAVDRVKDDETAAQSDVDPKPSCELWPARHTLNLSNPDPSAAAPLVLAAFKMACLHYARLAETALLFAIMPSPIDYRGAAVERYELLDRREQLLSLTANRSLVQGPSVFDGGTGALGLWPEETVRAQVL
;
A
#
# COMPACT_ATOMS: atom_id res chain seq x y z
N MET A 1 -69.43 -107.98 -4.31
CA MET A 1 -68.55 -106.80 -4.17
C MET A 1 -67.29 -107.03 -5.00
N GLN A 2 -67.33 -106.66 -6.28
CA GLN A 2 -66.17 -106.70 -7.19
C GLN A 2 -65.61 -105.28 -7.28
N ALA A 3 -64.49 -105.05 -6.62
CA ALA A 3 -63.72 -103.82 -6.77
C ALA A 3 -62.92 -103.91 -8.07
N ARG A 4 -63.32 -103.11 -9.07
CA ARG A 4 -62.56 -102.89 -10.31
C ARG A 4 -61.27 -102.14 -9.96
N PHE A 5 -60.18 -102.88 -9.81
CA PHE A 5 -58.84 -102.30 -9.76
C PHE A 5 -58.51 -101.76 -11.16
N MET A 6 -58.61 -100.44 -11.32
CA MET A 6 -58.04 -99.78 -12.50
C MET A 6 -56.51 -99.76 -12.34
N PRO A 7 -55.75 -100.20 -13.35
CA PRO A 7 -54.30 -100.09 -13.32
C PRO A 7 -53.94 -98.60 -13.32
N TRP A 8 -53.31 -98.15 -12.23
CA TRP A 8 -52.70 -96.83 -12.17
C TRP A 8 -51.62 -96.78 -13.24
N ASN A 9 -51.77 -95.89 -14.22
CA ASN A 9 -50.85 -95.71 -15.32
C ASN A 9 -49.60 -94.95 -14.80
N THR A 10 -48.77 -95.64 -14.02
CA THR A 10 -47.57 -95.09 -13.36
C THR A 10 -46.47 -94.66 -14.33
N GLY A 11 -46.59 -94.98 -15.63
CA GLY A 11 -45.63 -94.60 -16.66
C GLY A 11 -45.68 -93.11 -17.04
N THR A 12 -46.85 -92.48 -16.98
CA THR A 12 -47.00 -91.03 -17.26
C THR A 12 -46.62 -90.15 -16.06
N ASP A 13 -46.75 -90.65 -14.83
CA ASP A 13 -46.42 -89.89 -13.62
C ASP A 13 -44.91 -89.75 -13.36
N VAL A 14 -44.09 -90.75 -13.73
CA VAL A 14 -42.63 -90.68 -13.54
C VAL A 14 -41.99 -89.61 -14.45
N GLY A 15 -42.51 -89.43 -15.66
CA GLY A 15 -42.06 -88.37 -16.57
C GLY A 15 -42.40 -86.96 -16.05
N ALA A 16 -43.61 -86.78 -15.51
CA ALA A 16 -44.03 -85.51 -14.92
C ALA A 16 -43.21 -85.15 -13.67
N VAL A 17 -42.90 -86.12 -12.80
CA VAL A 17 -42.05 -85.91 -11.62
C VAL A 17 -40.60 -85.55 -12.02
N ALA A 18 -40.06 -86.18 -13.06
CA ALA A 18 -38.73 -85.84 -13.58
C ALA A 18 -38.68 -84.40 -14.14
N GLN A 19 -39.71 -84.00 -14.90
CA GLN A 19 -39.83 -82.64 -15.43
C GLN A 19 -39.97 -81.61 -14.31
N ILE A 20 -40.83 -81.85 -13.31
CA ILE A 20 -40.98 -80.96 -12.15
C ILE A 20 -39.65 -80.82 -11.39
N LYS A 21 -38.90 -81.92 -11.23
CA LYS A 21 -37.59 -81.88 -10.57
C LYS A 21 -36.57 -81.06 -11.35
N GLU A 22 -36.55 -81.19 -12.68
CA GLU A 22 -35.70 -80.37 -13.55
C GLU A 22 -36.10 -78.89 -13.50
N GLU A 23 -37.41 -78.60 -13.55
CA GLU A 23 -37.94 -77.25 -13.41
C GLU A 23 -37.57 -76.65 -12.05
N MET A 24 -37.74 -77.37 -10.94
CA MET A 24 -37.30 -76.91 -9.61
C MET A 24 -35.80 -76.65 -9.57
N GLY A 25 -34.97 -77.51 -10.19
CA GLY A 25 -33.53 -77.28 -10.30
C GLY A 25 -33.19 -76.01 -11.07
N ARG A 26 -33.92 -75.72 -12.15
CA ARG A 26 -33.78 -74.46 -12.91
C ARG A 26 -34.22 -73.26 -12.07
N TRP A 27 -35.35 -73.35 -11.38
CA TRP A 27 -35.85 -72.29 -10.48
C TRP A 27 -34.86 -72.01 -9.34
N ASP A 28 -34.30 -73.04 -8.70
CA ASP A 28 -33.29 -72.87 -7.65
C ASP A 28 -32.01 -72.24 -8.20
N SER A 29 -31.54 -72.66 -9.39
CA SER A 29 -30.37 -72.06 -10.02
C SER A 29 -30.61 -70.60 -10.40
N GLN A 30 -31.77 -70.29 -10.98
CA GLN A 30 -32.14 -68.92 -11.33
C GLN A 30 -32.25 -68.04 -10.09
N ARG A 31 -32.83 -68.57 -9.01
CA ARG A 31 -32.93 -67.89 -7.73
C ARG A 31 -31.56 -67.56 -7.16
N ARG A 32 -30.63 -68.53 -7.10
CA ARG A 32 -29.27 -68.27 -6.59
C ARG A 32 -28.50 -67.25 -7.44
N ILE A 33 -28.65 -67.30 -8.76
CA ILE A 33 -28.04 -66.31 -9.66
C ILE A 33 -28.65 -64.92 -9.41
N ALA A 34 -29.96 -64.83 -9.21
CA ALA A 34 -30.63 -63.58 -8.90
C ALA A 34 -30.22 -63.03 -7.53
N GLU A 35 -30.14 -63.87 -6.50
CA GLU A 35 -29.67 -63.51 -5.15
C GLU A 35 -28.22 -62.99 -5.21
N ALA A 36 -27.30 -63.73 -5.85
CA ALA A 36 -25.91 -63.28 -6.03
C ALA A 36 -25.82 -61.96 -6.81
N SER A 37 -26.63 -61.79 -7.86
CA SER A 37 -26.68 -60.53 -8.62
C SER A 37 -27.23 -59.36 -7.81
N MET A 38 -28.17 -59.60 -6.88
CA MET A 38 -28.66 -58.56 -5.98
C MET A 38 -27.61 -58.17 -4.94
N ASP A 39 -26.90 -59.15 -4.38
CA ASP A 39 -25.83 -58.90 -3.41
C ASP A 39 -24.70 -58.08 -4.03
N GLU A 40 -24.24 -58.43 -5.23
CA GLU A 40 -23.23 -57.65 -5.97
C GLU A 40 -23.70 -56.22 -6.25
N LYS A 41 -24.97 -56.02 -6.62
CA LYS A 41 -25.53 -54.68 -6.84
C LYS A 41 -25.61 -53.88 -5.55
N LEU A 42 -25.97 -54.52 -4.43
CA LEU A 42 -26.07 -53.89 -3.13
C LEU A 42 -24.68 -53.48 -2.62
N GLU A 43 -23.68 -54.35 -2.76
CA GLU A 43 -22.28 -54.05 -2.46
C GLU A 43 -21.74 -52.90 -3.33
N ALA A 44 -22.00 -52.94 -4.65
CA ALA A 44 -21.58 -51.87 -5.56
C ALA A 44 -22.23 -50.52 -5.20
N MET A 45 -23.52 -50.52 -4.84
CA MET A 45 -24.23 -49.31 -4.41
C MET A 45 -23.68 -48.77 -3.09
N LEU A 46 -23.38 -49.64 -2.11
CA LEU A 46 -22.77 -49.27 -0.84
C LEU A 46 -21.37 -48.70 -1.04
N GLN A 47 -20.53 -49.33 -1.85
CA GLN A 47 -19.18 -48.84 -2.16
C GLN A 47 -19.22 -47.48 -2.87
N SER A 48 -20.13 -47.31 -3.84
CA SER A 48 -20.32 -46.02 -4.52
C SER A 48 -20.76 -44.92 -3.55
N THR A 49 -21.68 -45.24 -2.64
CA THR A 49 -22.18 -44.28 -1.63
C THR A 49 -21.08 -43.92 -0.63
N LEU A 50 -20.31 -44.90 -0.17
CA LEU A 50 -19.18 -44.70 0.74
C LEU A 50 -18.11 -43.82 0.10
N HIS A 51 -17.72 -44.08 -1.15
CA HIS A 51 -16.77 -43.23 -1.87
C HIS A 51 -17.29 -41.80 -2.08
N HIS A 52 -18.59 -41.63 -2.35
CA HIS A 52 -19.18 -40.30 -2.45
C HIS A 52 -19.12 -39.55 -1.11
N MET A 53 -19.49 -40.22 -0.01
CA MET A 53 -19.39 -39.65 1.34
C MET A 53 -17.95 -39.32 1.72
N GLN A 54 -16.99 -40.18 1.37
CA GLN A 54 -15.57 -39.96 1.63
C GLN A 54 -15.06 -38.69 0.94
N ARG A 55 -15.38 -38.50 -0.35
CA ARG A 55 -15.02 -37.26 -1.07
C ARG A 55 -15.67 -36.01 -0.46
N ASN A 56 -16.90 -36.14 0.03
CA ASN A 56 -17.58 -35.03 0.69
C ASN A 56 -16.92 -34.71 2.05
N LEU A 57 -16.53 -35.72 2.83
CA LEU A 57 -15.79 -35.53 4.08
C LEU A 57 -14.42 -34.89 3.84
N GLU A 58 -13.70 -35.29 2.79
CA GLU A 58 -12.44 -34.66 2.40
C GLU A 58 -12.62 -33.18 2.01
N ARG A 59 -13.69 -32.84 1.29
CA ARG A 59 -14.03 -31.44 0.98
C ARG A 59 -14.34 -30.63 2.24
N VAL A 60 -15.12 -31.19 3.15
CA VAL A 60 -15.44 -30.53 4.43
C VAL A 60 -14.18 -30.35 5.27
N ALA A 61 -13.30 -31.35 5.34
CA ALA A 61 -12.03 -31.25 6.07
C ALA A 61 -11.13 -30.14 5.50
N ASN A 62 -11.02 -30.05 4.17
CA ASN A 62 -10.26 -28.99 3.51
C ASN A 62 -10.85 -27.59 3.79
N GLU A 63 -12.17 -27.47 3.78
CA GLU A 63 -12.85 -26.20 4.09
C GLU A 63 -12.67 -25.80 5.55
N VAL A 64 -12.72 -26.75 6.49
CA VAL A 64 -12.44 -26.50 7.91
C VAL A 64 -11.00 -26.03 8.10
N ASN A 65 -10.02 -26.67 7.45
CA ASN A 65 -8.63 -26.23 7.50
C ASN A 65 -8.45 -24.80 6.97
N ARG A 66 -9.09 -24.49 5.83
CA ARG A 66 -9.10 -23.13 5.27
C ARG A 66 -9.66 -22.10 6.26
N LEU A 67 -10.80 -22.42 6.89
CA LEU A 67 -11.42 -21.53 7.88
C LEU A 67 -10.55 -21.33 9.13
N VAL A 68 -9.79 -22.35 9.55
CA VAL A 68 -8.82 -22.24 10.65
C VAL A 68 -7.67 -21.31 10.26
N GLU A 69 -7.11 -21.43 9.05
CA GLU A 69 -6.08 -20.53 8.54
C GLU A 69 -6.59 -19.08 8.46
N ASP A 70 -7.82 -18.87 7.96
CA ASP A 70 -8.47 -17.55 7.92
C ASP A 70 -8.67 -16.98 9.35
N GLN A 71 -9.06 -17.83 10.31
CA GLN A 71 -9.23 -17.43 11.71
C GLN A 71 -7.90 -17.01 12.35
N ASP A 72 -6.81 -17.75 12.09
CA ASP A 72 -5.48 -17.41 12.56
C ASP A 72 -5.00 -16.08 11.95
N ALA A 73 -5.23 -15.85 10.65
CA ALA A 73 -4.92 -14.58 10.00
C ALA A 73 -5.68 -13.40 10.63
N VAL A 74 -6.96 -13.59 10.96
CA VAL A 74 -7.75 -12.56 11.65
C VAL A 74 -7.23 -12.31 13.07
N ARG A 75 -6.79 -13.36 13.78
CA ARG A 75 -6.17 -13.21 15.11
C ARG A 75 -4.90 -12.36 15.02
N ASP A 76 -4.02 -12.64 14.06
CA ASP A 76 -2.78 -11.89 13.87
C ASP A 76 -3.05 -10.40 13.55
N ILE A 77 -4.08 -10.10 12.75
CA ILE A 77 -4.51 -8.71 12.47
C ILE A 77 -5.00 -8.02 13.74
N CYS A 78 -5.78 -8.72 14.59
CA CYS A 78 -6.26 -8.17 15.86
C CYS A 78 -5.10 -7.88 16.82
N GLU A 79 -4.13 -8.79 16.94
CA GLU A 79 -2.94 -8.61 17.77
C GLU A 79 -2.07 -7.43 17.29
N ALA A 80 -1.89 -7.29 15.97
CA ALA A 80 -1.18 -6.16 15.38
C ALA A 80 -1.89 -4.83 15.66
N ARG A 81 -3.23 -4.81 15.61
CA ARG A 81 -4.04 -3.62 15.93
C ARG A 81 -3.94 -3.25 17.41
N ASP A 82 -3.95 -4.23 18.31
CA ASP A 82 -3.80 -4.00 19.75
C ASP A 82 -2.42 -3.43 20.09
N GLU A 83 -1.36 -3.96 19.46
CA GLU A 83 -0.01 -3.43 19.60
C GLU A 83 0.09 -1.98 19.08
N GLN A 84 -0.52 -1.68 17.93
CA GLN A 84 -0.60 -0.31 17.42
C GLN A 84 -1.36 0.62 18.38
N SER A 85 -2.43 0.14 19.00
CA SER A 85 -3.22 0.89 19.99
C SER A 85 -2.39 1.20 21.26
N ARG A 86 -1.57 0.25 21.72
CA ARG A 86 -0.63 0.46 22.84
C ARG A 86 0.41 1.53 22.51
N ARG A 87 1.03 1.46 21.33
CA ARG A 87 2.00 2.47 20.86
C ARG A 87 1.38 3.86 20.78
N PHE A 88 0.16 3.96 20.26
CA PHE A 88 -0.55 5.24 20.19
C PHE A 88 -0.87 5.81 21.59
N THR A 89 -1.22 4.94 22.54
CA THR A 89 -1.45 5.33 23.94
C THR A 89 -0.16 5.81 24.60
N GLN A 90 0.96 5.14 24.36
CA GLN A 90 2.27 5.57 24.82
C GLN A 90 2.66 6.94 24.24
N PHE A 91 2.49 7.13 22.93
CA PHE A 91 2.76 8.42 22.27
C PHE A 91 1.91 9.56 22.85
N LYS A 92 0.63 9.30 23.13
CA LYS A 92 -0.25 10.27 23.81
C LYS A 92 0.26 10.62 25.21
N ALA A 93 0.71 9.63 25.98
CA ALA A 93 1.27 9.86 27.31
C ALA A 93 2.55 10.71 27.26
N GLU A 94 3.43 10.45 26.28
CA GLU A 94 4.63 11.25 26.04
C GLU A 94 4.29 12.70 25.64
N THR A 95 3.29 12.89 24.78
CA THR A 95 2.81 14.23 24.38
C THR A 95 2.32 15.05 25.59
N VAL A 96 1.58 14.43 26.51
CA VAL A 96 1.13 15.08 27.75
C VAL A 96 2.33 15.44 28.64
N ARG A 97 3.34 14.57 28.70
CA ARG A 97 4.58 14.85 29.45
C ARG A 97 5.35 16.03 28.86
N PHE A 98 5.45 16.13 27.53
CA PHE A 98 6.07 17.27 26.86
C PHE A 98 5.33 18.58 27.18
N ALA A 99 4.00 18.60 27.06
CA ALA A 99 3.20 19.77 27.42
C ALA A 99 3.37 20.18 28.90
N SER A 100 3.58 19.22 29.80
CA SER A 100 3.88 19.48 31.21
C SER A 100 5.26 20.13 31.39
N MET A 101 6.29 19.62 30.72
CA MET A 101 7.64 20.19 30.77
C MET A 101 7.70 21.58 30.14
N GLU A 102 6.96 21.82 29.05
CA GLU A 102 6.86 23.13 28.41
C GLU A 102 6.24 24.17 29.36
N ARG A 103 5.20 23.81 30.11
CA ARG A 103 4.63 24.68 31.14
C ARG A 103 5.62 25.00 32.26
N GLN A 104 6.40 24.01 32.70
CA GLN A 104 7.45 24.22 33.71
C GLN A 104 8.55 25.14 33.18
N HIS A 105 8.99 24.95 31.94
CA HIS A 105 9.95 25.81 31.28
C HIS A 105 9.45 27.25 31.16
N ASN A 106 8.19 27.44 30.76
CA ASN A 106 7.59 28.77 30.67
C ASN A 106 7.47 29.42 32.04
N ALA A 107 7.06 28.69 33.07
CA ALA A 107 7.00 29.21 34.44
C ALA A 107 8.38 29.63 34.97
N LEU A 108 9.43 28.82 34.73
CA LEU A 108 10.80 29.18 35.10
C LEU A 108 11.31 30.37 34.27
N SER A 109 10.94 30.44 32.99
CA SER A 109 11.28 31.58 32.13
C SER A 109 10.62 32.86 32.63
N ASP A 110 9.35 32.80 33.03
CA ASP A 110 8.63 33.92 33.64
C ASP A 110 9.23 34.30 35.00
N GLU A 111 9.75 33.36 35.78
CA GLU A 111 10.44 33.68 37.04
C GLU A 111 11.78 34.39 36.81
N LEU A 112 12.53 33.96 35.80
CA LEU A 112 13.89 34.46 35.51
C LEU A 112 13.87 35.78 34.74
N TRP A 113 12.96 35.88 33.77
CA TRP A 113 12.82 37.00 32.84
C TRP A 113 11.62 37.88 33.12
N GLY A 114 10.71 37.48 34.01
CA GLY A 114 9.55 38.27 34.37
C GLY A 114 9.92 39.56 35.08
N ASP A 115 9.05 40.53 34.89
CA ASP A 115 9.24 41.93 35.29
C ASP A 115 9.47 42.11 36.81
N GLU A 116 9.13 41.12 37.64
CA GLU A 116 9.15 41.26 39.10
C GLU A 116 10.46 40.83 39.79
N LEU A 117 11.33 39.99 39.18
CA LEU A 117 12.34 39.27 39.99
C LEU A 117 13.80 39.29 39.51
N GLY A 118 14.10 39.28 38.20
CA GLY A 118 15.48 39.06 37.74
C GLY A 118 16.26 40.34 37.46
N LEU A 119 16.15 40.82 36.23
CA LEU A 119 17.02 41.88 35.70
C LEU A 119 16.58 43.29 36.10
N ALA A 120 15.27 43.54 36.17
CA ALA A 120 14.74 44.86 36.55
C ALA A 120 15.13 45.24 37.99
N LYS A 121 15.10 44.27 38.91
CA LYS A 121 15.52 44.46 40.30
C LYS A 121 17.02 44.72 40.41
N ILE A 122 17.85 43.91 39.74
CA ILE A 122 19.31 44.09 39.71
C ILE A 122 19.67 45.45 39.08
N ALA A 123 19.04 45.83 37.97
CA ALA A 123 19.23 47.13 37.33
C ALA A 123 18.78 48.30 38.23
N GLY A 124 17.68 48.12 38.97
CA GLY A 124 17.19 49.10 39.94
C GLY A 124 18.13 49.30 41.13
N GLU A 125 18.64 48.21 41.71
CA GLU A 125 19.65 48.27 42.76
C GLU A 125 20.95 48.89 42.24
N LEU A 126 21.44 48.49 41.07
CA LEU A 126 22.64 49.07 40.44
C LEU A 126 22.50 50.59 40.22
N LYS A 127 21.33 51.06 39.74
CA LYS A 127 21.05 52.48 39.57
C LYS A 127 21.07 53.24 40.91
N LYS A 128 20.57 52.61 41.98
CA LYS A 128 20.60 53.18 43.33
C LYS A 128 22.03 53.30 43.85
N THR A 129 22.87 52.29 43.63
CA THR A 129 24.30 52.30 44.01
C THR A 129 25.07 53.36 43.23
N ASN A 130 24.81 53.51 41.93
CA ASN A 130 25.43 54.55 41.11
C ASN A 130 25.05 55.97 41.59
N ALA A 131 23.79 56.17 41.98
CA ALA A 131 23.34 57.45 42.53
C ALA A 131 24.02 57.80 43.87
N THR A 132 24.32 56.80 44.72
CA THR A 132 25.08 57.03 45.96
C THR A 132 26.55 57.35 45.69
N PHE A 133 27.14 56.74 44.65
CA PHE A 133 28.51 57.03 44.24
C PHE A 133 28.65 58.47 43.74
N GLY A 134 27.75 58.94 42.88
CA GLY A 134 27.78 60.32 42.39
C GLY A 134 27.69 61.35 43.52
N LYS A 135 26.84 61.13 44.52
CA LYS A 135 26.77 62.01 45.72
C LYS A 135 28.08 62.05 46.50
N LEU A 136 28.81 60.95 46.55
CA LEU A 136 30.10 60.87 47.23
C LEU A 136 31.18 61.62 46.43
N GLU A 137 31.18 61.47 45.11
CA GLU A 137 32.06 62.23 44.21
C GLU A 137 31.84 63.75 44.35
N ASP A 138 30.57 64.19 44.36
CA ASP A 138 30.22 65.61 44.56
C ASP A 138 30.73 66.14 45.92
N ALA A 139 30.60 65.35 46.99
CA ALA A 139 31.08 65.72 48.31
C ALA A 139 32.62 65.83 48.37
N VAL A 140 33.33 64.95 47.66
CA VAL A 140 34.79 64.99 47.54
C VAL A 140 35.22 66.22 46.72
N ALA A 141 34.53 66.52 45.62
CA ALA A 141 34.81 67.70 44.81
C ALA A 141 34.61 69.00 45.59
N ALA A 142 33.52 69.11 46.37
CA ALA A 142 33.26 70.27 47.22
C ALA A 142 34.34 70.50 48.29
N LEU A 143 34.90 69.41 48.85
CA LEU A 143 36.04 69.47 49.78
C LEU A 143 37.34 69.90 49.09
N GLN A 144 37.50 69.64 47.80
CA GLN A 144 38.70 70.02 47.03
C GLN A 144 38.68 71.50 46.60
N GLU A 145 37.51 72.08 46.31
CA GLU A 145 37.39 73.49 45.88
C GLU A 145 37.48 74.50 47.05
N GLY A 146 37.07 74.10 48.25
CA GLY A 146 37.24 74.92 49.45
C GLY A 146 38.71 75.00 49.86
N LYS A 147 39.39 76.12 49.58
CA LYS A 147 40.69 76.45 50.21
C LYS A 147 40.48 76.55 51.73
N ALA A 148 40.74 75.46 52.44
CA ALA A 148 40.46 75.35 53.86
C ALA A 148 41.21 76.41 54.67
N GLU A 149 40.46 77.19 55.45
CA GLU A 149 40.97 78.21 56.39
C GLU A 149 41.84 77.54 57.47
N ALA A 150 42.84 78.23 58.04
CA ALA A 150 43.77 77.63 59.01
C ALA A 150 43.09 76.99 60.25
N VAL A 151 41.91 77.51 60.63
CA VAL A 151 41.04 76.93 61.68
C VAL A 151 40.39 75.61 61.22
N GLN A 152 40.10 75.46 59.93
CA GLN A 152 39.61 74.22 59.33
C GLN A 152 40.73 73.19 59.14
N LEU A 153 41.99 73.62 58.96
CA LEU A 153 43.17 72.74 58.96
C LEU A 153 43.50 72.17 60.36
N GLU A 154 43.26 72.94 61.42
CA GLU A 154 43.44 72.48 62.80
C GLU A 154 42.29 71.55 63.24
N LYS A 155 41.07 71.83 62.78
CA LYS A 155 39.93 70.90 62.85
C LYS A 155 40.17 69.64 62.01
N LEU A 156 40.70 69.76 60.79
CA LEU A 156 41.14 68.62 59.98
C LEU A 156 42.24 67.83 60.69
N ARG A 157 43.20 68.46 61.37
CA ARG A 157 44.22 67.77 62.18
C ARG A 157 43.61 66.99 63.35
N ALA A 158 42.56 67.52 63.98
CA ALA A 158 41.79 66.82 64.99
C ALA A 158 40.90 65.71 64.38
N ASP A 159 40.47 65.86 63.13
CA ASP A 159 39.69 64.89 62.36
C ASP A 159 40.57 63.87 61.63
N VAL A 160 41.88 64.07 61.48
CA VAL A 160 42.83 63.14 60.84
C VAL A 160 42.78 61.72 61.47
N PRO A 161 42.68 61.54 62.80
CA PRO A 161 42.44 60.23 63.40
C PRO A 161 41.12 59.60 62.94
N TRP A 162 40.07 60.40 62.74
CA TRP A 162 38.78 59.95 62.22
C TRP A 162 38.87 59.61 60.73
N VAL A 163 39.58 60.40 59.92
CA VAL A 163 39.88 60.08 58.52
C VAL A 163 40.72 58.81 58.42
N ALA A 164 41.73 58.63 59.27
CA ALA A 164 42.52 57.40 59.34
C ALA A 164 41.66 56.18 59.73
N LYS A 165 40.72 56.35 60.67
CA LYS A 165 39.74 55.33 61.02
C LYS A 165 38.81 55.01 59.84
N MET A 166 38.26 56.02 59.16
CA MET A 166 37.44 55.84 57.97
C MET A 166 38.20 55.16 56.83
N VAL A 167 39.46 55.53 56.58
CA VAL A 167 40.31 54.89 55.57
C VAL A 167 40.56 53.43 55.95
N HIS A 168 40.76 53.14 57.23
CA HIS A 168 40.91 51.76 57.70
C HIS A 168 39.61 50.95 57.57
N GLU A 169 38.46 51.52 57.93
CA GLU A 169 37.14 50.91 57.74
C GLU A 169 36.83 50.69 56.26
N ALA A 170 37.12 51.67 55.39
CA ALA A 170 36.97 51.57 53.94
C ALA A 170 37.92 50.50 53.36
N LYS A 171 39.16 50.41 53.83
CA LYS A 171 40.11 49.36 53.41
C LYS A 171 39.64 47.98 53.85
N THR A 172 39.10 47.87 55.06
CA THR A 172 38.55 46.62 55.60
C THR A 172 37.29 46.21 54.83
N SER A 173 36.38 47.15 54.57
CA SER A 173 35.19 46.95 53.74
C SER A 173 35.54 46.56 52.31
N THR A 174 36.55 47.21 51.69
CA THR A 174 37.04 46.85 50.35
C THR A 174 37.68 45.47 50.34
N SER A 175 38.33 45.05 51.43
CA SER A 175 38.88 43.71 51.58
C SER A 175 37.77 42.66 51.71
N GLN A 176 36.75 42.92 52.54
CA GLN A 176 35.57 42.06 52.69
C GLN A 176 34.83 41.95 51.35
N MET A 177 34.61 43.06 50.65
CA MET A 177 33.98 43.07 49.33
C MET A 177 34.80 42.28 48.30
N ARG A 178 36.13 42.38 48.32
CA ARG A 178 37.00 41.55 47.45
C ARG A 178 36.85 40.07 47.76
N GLN A 179 36.72 39.70 49.03
CA GLN A 179 36.47 38.32 49.42
C GLN A 179 35.12 37.83 48.91
N THR A 180 34.04 38.59 49.16
CA THR A 180 32.69 38.24 48.70
C THR A 180 32.62 38.15 47.16
N VAL A 181 33.24 39.08 46.44
CA VAL A 181 33.31 39.01 44.97
C VAL A 181 34.13 37.79 44.52
N GLY A 182 35.22 37.46 45.23
CA GLY A 182 36.00 36.25 44.97
C GLY A 182 35.18 34.97 45.16
N GLU A 183 34.40 34.89 46.23
CA GLU A 183 33.47 33.80 46.51
C GLU A 183 32.40 33.70 45.41
N VAL A 184 31.73 34.80 45.05
CA VAL A 184 30.71 34.82 43.98
C VAL A 184 31.30 34.43 42.62
N VAL A 185 32.48 34.93 42.25
CA VAL A 185 33.13 34.55 40.99
C VAL A 185 33.50 33.07 40.98
N ASN A 186 33.94 32.53 42.12
CA ASN A 186 34.23 31.11 42.26
C ASN A 186 32.96 30.25 42.14
N ASP A 187 31.86 30.68 42.76
CA ASP A 187 30.57 30.00 42.66
C ASP A 187 30.03 30.03 41.22
N VAL A 188 30.10 31.17 40.54
CA VAL A 188 29.74 31.29 39.12
C VAL A 188 30.61 30.37 38.27
N ARG A 189 31.92 30.31 38.53
CA ARG A 189 32.83 29.41 37.82
C ARG A 189 32.43 27.95 38.01
N GLU A 190 32.07 27.54 39.22
CA GLU A 190 31.66 26.16 39.51
C GLU A 190 30.28 25.83 38.91
N HIS A 191 29.33 26.77 38.94
CA HIS A 191 28.04 26.63 38.26
C HIS A 191 28.21 26.52 36.75
N PHE A 192 29.05 27.35 36.13
CA PHE A 192 29.35 27.23 34.70
C PHE A 192 30.03 25.90 34.36
N ARG A 193 30.94 25.44 35.21
CA ARG A 193 31.59 24.14 35.04
C ARG A 193 30.55 23.02 35.07
N THR A 194 29.70 23.00 36.10
CA THR A 194 28.65 21.99 36.27
C THR A 194 27.63 22.03 35.12
N ALA A 195 27.21 23.23 34.70
CA ALA A 195 26.31 23.41 33.56
C ALA A 195 26.95 22.93 32.25
N SER A 196 28.22 23.25 32.04
CA SER A 196 28.98 22.80 30.86
C SER A 196 29.14 21.27 30.83
N GLU A 197 29.48 20.64 31.96
CA GLU A 197 29.53 19.17 32.09
C GLU A 197 28.16 18.53 31.85
N THR A 198 27.08 19.16 32.35
CA THR A 198 25.70 18.70 32.14
C THR A 198 25.30 18.79 30.66
N ILE A 199 25.59 19.91 29.99
CA ILE A 199 25.32 20.10 28.55
C ILE A 199 26.14 19.12 27.72
N ALA A 200 27.42 18.91 28.06
CA ALA A 200 28.27 17.94 27.37
C ALA A 200 27.73 16.51 27.52
N SER A 201 27.33 16.11 28.73
CA SER A 201 26.70 14.83 29.01
C SER A 201 25.38 14.66 28.27
N HIS A 202 24.53 15.68 28.29
CA HIS A 202 23.27 15.72 27.54
C HIS A 202 23.49 15.55 26.04
N ASN A 203 24.44 16.29 25.46
CA ASN A 203 24.76 16.19 24.03
C ASN A 203 25.33 14.83 23.65
N ALA A 204 26.17 14.23 24.50
CA ALA A 204 26.68 12.88 24.29
C ALA A 204 25.54 11.83 24.27
N ASN A 205 24.60 11.94 25.22
CA ASN A 205 23.43 11.06 25.29
C ASN A 205 22.48 11.26 24.10
N PHE A 206 22.23 12.51 23.71
CA PHE A 206 21.41 12.83 22.55
C PHE A 206 22.00 12.25 21.26
N VAL A 207 23.31 12.45 21.00
CA VAL A 207 23.98 11.87 19.83
C VAL A 207 23.94 10.34 19.86
N LYS A 208 24.04 9.72 21.04
CA LYS A 208 23.90 8.27 21.20
C LYS A 208 22.50 7.80 20.84
N GLN A 209 21.45 8.45 21.35
CA GLN A 209 20.05 8.14 21.04
C GLN A 209 19.77 8.28 19.55
N VAL A 210 20.21 9.39 18.92
CA VAL A 210 20.06 9.60 17.48
C VAL A 210 20.75 8.48 16.68
N ARG A 211 21.95 8.04 17.10
CA ARG A 211 22.63 6.90 16.45
C ARG A 211 21.87 5.58 16.61
N GLU A 212 21.32 5.31 17.79
CA GLU A 212 20.53 4.11 18.06
C GLU A 212 19.24 4.11 17.21
N GLU A 213 18.54 5.24 17.13
CA GLU A 213 17.36 5.42 16.28
C GLU A 213 17.68 5.21 14.80
N TYR A 214 18.77 5.80 14.29
CA TYR A 214 19.21 5.57 12.92
C TYR A 214 19.56 4.11 12.65
N GLN A 215 20.15 3.39 13.60
CA GLN A 215 20.41 1.96 13.45
C GLN A 215 19.12 1.15 13.37
N VAL A 216 18.13 1.48 14.18
CA VAL A 216 16.80 0.87 14.12
C VAL A 216 16.14 1.15 12.77
N GLU A 217 16.19 2.40 12.29
CA GLU A 217 15.63 2.79 10.98
C GLU A 217 16.34 2.09 9.82
N LEU A 218 17.67 1.96 9.87
CA LEU A 218 18.44 1.19 8.88
C LEU A 218 18.03 -0.29 8.87
N SER A 219 17.82 -0.89 10.05
CA SER A 219 17.36 -2.28 10.16
C SER A 219 15.95 -2.47 9.61
N ASN A 220 15.06 -1.51 9.85
CA ASN A 220 13.69 -1.51 9.31
C ASN A 220 13.70 -1.32 7.79
N SER A 221 14.54 -0.42 7.28
CA SER A 221 14.74 -0.22 5.84
C SER A 221 15.28 -1.48 5.16
N ALA A 222 16.18 -2.22 5.81
CA ALA A 222 16.68 -3.49 5.31
C ALA A 222 15.59 -4.56 5.26
N LYS A 223 14.76 -4.67 6.31
CA LYS A 223 13.59 -5.58 6.33
C LYS A 223 12.61 -5.27 5.21
N LEU A 224 12.27 -3.99 5.02
CA LEU A 224 11.36 -3.56 3.94
C LEU A 224 11.90 -3.93 2.55
N ARG A 225 13.21 -3.80 2.32
CA ARG A 225 13.82 -4.24 1.05
C ARG A 225 13.68 -5.75 0.84
N GLU A 226 13.82 -6.54 1.89
CA GLU A 226 13.66 -7.99 1.80
C GLU A 226 12.19 -8.39 1.56
N GLU A 227 11.25 -7.72 2.22
CA GLU A 227 9.81 -7.89 1.99
C GLU A 227 9.42 -7.55 0.54
N VAL A 228 9.90 -6.40 0.01
CA VAL A 228 9.66 -6.00 -1.38
C VAL A 228 10.26 -7.02 -2.35
N LYS A 229 11.48 -7.50 -2.09
CA LYS A 229 12.13 -8.52 -2.92
C LYS A 229 11.35 -9.84 -2.91
N SER A 230 10.88 -10.27 -1.75
CA SER A 230 10.03 -11.45 -1.57
C SER A 230 8.70 -11.29 -2.31
N PHE A 231 8.05 -10.13 -2.19
CA PHE A 231 6.83 -9.81 -2.92
C PHE A 231 7.04 -9.83 -4.44
N MET A 232 8.11 -9.20 -4.95
CA MET A 232 8.43 -9.20 -6.38
C MET A 232 8.68 -10.62 -6.91
N SER A 233 9.36 -11.47 -6.12
CA SER A 233 9.56 -12.88 -6.46
C SER A 233 8.23 -13.63 -6.58
N LYS A 234 7.35 -13.48 -5.58
CA LYS A 234 6.00 -14.08 -5.60
C LYS A 234 5.15 -13.55 -6.76
N ALA A 235 5.22 -12.25 -7.05
CA ALA A 235 4.50 -11.64 -8.16
C ALA A 235 4.98 -12.19 -9.51
N THR A 236 6.30 -12.33 -9.69
CA THR A 236 6.90 -12.93 -10.89
C THR A 236 6.44 -14.38 -11.07
N GLN A 237 6.50 -15.19 -10.01
CA GLN A 237 6.02 -16.56 -10.02
C GLN A 237 4.52 -16.65 -10.33
N SER A 238 3.71 -15.72 -9.80
CA SER A 238 2.29 -15.65 -10.09
C SER A 238 2.00 -15.28 -11.55
N VAL A 239 2.81 -14.39 -12.15
CA VAL A 239 2.69 -14.04 -13.57
C VAL A 239 3.06 -15.23 -14.44
N GLU A 240 4.18 -15.92 -14.17
CA GLU A 240 4.58 -17.14 -14.89
C GLU A 240 3.50 -18.23 -14.80
N SER A 241 2.90 -18.41 -13.61
CA SER A 241 1.78 -19.34 -13.42
C SER A 241 0.55 -18.97 -14.24
N LEU A 242 0.24 -17.67 -14.34
CA LEU A 242 -0.87 -17.17 -15.17
C LEU A 242 -0.58 -17.35 -16.66
N GLU A 243 0.65 -17.09 -17.12
CA GLU A 243 1.07 -17.31 -18.51
C GLU A 243 0.89 -18.78 -18.90
N LEU A 244 1.35 -19.72 -18.07
CA LEU A 244 1.15 -21.15 -18.30
C LEU A 244 -0.33 -21.53 -18.40
N ARG A 245 -1.19 -20.96 -17.56
CA ARG A 245 -2.65 -21.20 -17.60
C ARG A 245 -3.29 -20.59 -18.85
N VAL A 246 -2.83 -19.42 -19.27
CA VAL A 246 -3.31 -18.77 -20.51
C VAL A 246 -2.91 -19.61 -21.71
N ASP A 247 -1.68 -20.13 -21.77
CA ASP A 247 -1.22 -21.02 -22.83
C ASP A 247 -2.01 -22.34 -22.86
N GLU A 248 -2.30 -22.94 -21.70
CA GLU A 248 -3.12 -24.15 -21.59
C GLU A 248 -4.54 -23.89 -22.12
N VAL A 249 -5.16 -22.78 -21.70
CA VAL A 249 -6.51 -22.40 -22.17
C VAL A 249 -6.49 -22.09 -23.67
N ALA A 250 -5.47 -21.40 -24.18
CA ALA A 250 -5.31 -21.12 -25.60
C ALA A 250 -5.14 -22.43 -26.41
N SER A 251 -4.35 -23.39 -25.91
CA SER A 251 -4.20 -24.71 -26.54
C SER A 251 -5.52 -25.48 -26.57
N LYS A 252 -6.29 -25.47 -25.47
CA LYS A 252 -7.62 -26.10 -25.41
C LYS A 252 -8.62 -25.42 -26.35
N ALA A 253 -8.62 -24.09 -26.39
CA ALA A 253 -9.48 -23.32 -27.29
C ALA A 253 -9.15 -23.60 -28.77
N ASN A 254 -7.86 -23.71 -29.11
CA ASN A 254 -7.41 -24.08 -30.45
C ASN A 254 -7.81 -25.52 -30.82
N ALA A 255 -7.71 -26.47 -29.88
CA ALA A 255 -8.15 -27.85 -30.08
C ALA A 255 -9.67 -27.92 -30.34
N LEU A 256 -10.49 -27.25 -29.52
CA LEU A 256 -11.94 -27.16 -29.70
C LEU A 256 -12.31 -26.46 -31.02
N ALA A 257 -11.58 -25.41 -31.39
CA ALA A 257 -11.79 -24.73 -32.66
C ALA A 257 -11.42 -25.62 -33.87
N ALA A 258 -10.42 -26.48 -33.74
CA ALA A 258 -10.06 -27.46 -34.76
C ALA A 258 -11.13 -28.56 -34.89
N GLU A 259 -11.60 -29.11 -33.77
CA GLU A 259 -12.70 -30.09 -33.72
C GLU A 259 -13.99 -29.52 -34.34
N ALA A 260 -14.38 -28.30 -33.95
CA ALA A 260 -15.54 -27.62 -34.53
C ALA A 260 -15.40 -27.36 -36.04
N ARG A 261 -14.18 -27.10 -36.53
CA ARG A 261 -13.93 -26.98 -37.98
C ARG A 261 -14.06 -28.33 -38.70
N GLU A 262 -13.60 -29.41 -38.08
CA GLU A 262 -13.75 -30.76 -38.62
C GLU A 262 -15.24 -31.16 -38.69
N GLU A 263 -16.01 -30.89 -37.63
CA GLU A 263 -17.46 -31.11 -37.59
C GLU A 263 -18.20 -30.29 -38.65
N LEU A 264 -17.76 -29.06 -38.95
CA LEU A 264 -18.36 -28.21 -39.99
C LEU A 264 -17.95 -28.62 -41.42
N GLU A 265 -16.78 -29.23 -41.62
CA GLU A 265 -16.32 -29.72 -42.93
C GLU A 265 -16.89 -31.10 -43.28
N ALA A 266 -17.17 -31.96 -42.29
CA ALA A 266 -17.83 -33.26 -42.48
C ALA A 266 -19.13 -33.19 -43.33
N PRO A 267 -20.11 -32.31 -43.04
CA PRO A 267 -21.33 -32.21 -43.85
C PRO A 267 -21.07 -31.63 -45.25
N LYS A 268 -20.01 -30.85 -45.47
CA LYS A 268 -19.62 -30.41 -46.83
C LYS A 268 -19.07 -31.58 -47.64
N ARG A 269 -18.27 -32.44 -47.01
CA ARG A 269 -17.77 -33.67 -47.63
C ARG A 269 -18.90 -34.65 -47.94
N ASP A 270 -19.84 -34.82 -47.02
CA ASP A 270 -21.00 -35.68 -47.23
C ASP A 270 -21.94 -35.10 -48.28
N LYS A 271 -22.17 -33.78 -48.28
CA LYS A 271 -22.97 -33.12 -49.32
C LYS A 271 -22.32 -33.21 -50.69
N THR A 272 -21.01 -33.02 -50.81
CA THR A 272 -20.30 -33.20 -52.08
C THR A 272 -20.30 -34.66 -52.53
N SER A 273 -20.20 -35.62 -51.61
CA SER A 273 -20.36 -37.06 -51.91
C SER A 273 -21.77 -37.37 -52.41
N ALA A 274 -22.81 -36.92 -51.69
CA ALA A 274 -24.21 -37.09 -52.07
C ALA A 274 -24.52 -36.40 -53.41
N ASP A 275 -23.99 -35.20 -53.66
CA ASP A 275 -24.13 -34.51 -54.94
C ASP A 275 -23.45 -35.27 -56.08
N ASN A 276 -22.29 -35.90 -55.83
CA ASN A 276 -21.61 -36.74 -56.82
C ASN A 276 -22.41 -38.01 -57.12
N GLU A 277 -22.98 -38.65 -56.10
CA GLU A 277 -23.89 -39.79 -56.27
C GLU A 277 -25.16 -39.40 -57.02
N LEU A 278 -25.75 -38.25 -56.69
CA LEU A 278 -26.96 -37.75 -57.34
C LEU A 278 -26.69 -37.39 -58.80
N LYS A 279 -25.51 -36.80 -59.11
CA LYS A 279 -25.05 -36.63 -60.49
C LYS A 279 -24.83 -37.96 -61.21
N ALA A 280 -24.26 -38.96 -60.55
CA ALA A 280 -24.07 -40.29 -61.13
C ALA A 280 -25.42 -41.00 -61.39
N LEU A 281 -26.36 -40.92 -60.45
CA LEU A 281 -27.74 -41.40 -60.61
C LEU A 281 -28.44 -40.66 -61.74
N LYS A 282 -28.34 -39.33 -61.79
CA LYS A 282 -28.91 -38.52 -62.89
C LYS A 282 -28.30 -38.89 -64.23
N LYS A 283 -27.02 -39.22 -64.31
CA LYS A 283 -26.37 -39.71 -65.54
C LYS A 283 -26.88 -41.10 -65.94
N ARG A 284 -27.06 -42.01 -64.98
CA ARG A 284 -27.65 -43.35 -65.23
C ARG A 284 -29.11 -43.25 -65.66
N LEU A 285 -29.92 -42.43 -64.97
CA LEU A 285 -31.30 -42.16 -65.34
C LEU A 285 -31.39 -41.46 -66.70
N GLY A 286 -30.52 -40.47 -66.94
CA GLY A 286 -30.39 -39.79 -68.22
C GLY A 286 -30.13 -40.78 -69.36
N GLY A 287 -29.21 -41.74 -69.17
CA GLY A 287 -29.00 -42.82 -70.15
C GLY A 287 -30.23 -43.72 -70.35
N VAL A 288 -31.04 -43.97 -69.32
CA VAL A 288 -32.31 -44.70 -69.45
C VAL A 288 -33.35 -43.85 -70.19
N PHE A 289 -33.41 -42.55 -69.91
CA PHE A 289 -34.32 -41.62 -70.57
C PHE A 289 -33.92 -41.36 -72.02
N ASP A 290 -32.63 -41.26 -72.34
CA ASP A 290 -32.11 -41.14 -73.70
C ASP A 290 -32.39 -42.41 -74.52
N ASN A 291 -32.32 -43.59 -73.89
CA ASN A 291 -32.79 -44.84 -74.50
C ASN A 291 -34.31 -44.87 -74.72
N SER A 292 -35.10 -44.21 -73.86
CA SER A 292 -36.56 -44.07 -74.05
C SER A 292 -36.97 -42.89 -74.95
N ALA A 293 -36.07 -41.93 -75.15
CA ALA A 293 -36.26 -40.74 -75.98
C ALA A 293 -35.88 -41.02 -77.43
N LEU A 294 -34.91 -41.92 -77.69
CA LEU A 294 -34.71 -42.49 -79.02
C LEU A 294 -35.96 -43.22 -79.55
N GLU A 295 -36.87 -43.69 -78.68
CA GLU A 295 -38.17 -44.24 -79.09
C GLU A 295 -39.27 -43.17 -79.29
N LYS A 296 -39.07 -41.92 -78.85
CA LYS A 296 -40.07 -40.84 -78.97
C LYS A 296 -39.64 -39.66 -79.85
N GLN A 297 -38.36 -39.58 -80.22
CA GLN A 297 -37.80 -38.54 -81.07
C GLN A 297 -37.97 -38.83 -82.58
N ASP A 298 -38.61 -39.94 -82.94
CA ASP A 298 -39.18 -40.18 -84.28
C ASP A 298 -40.61 -39.60 -84.44
N ALA A 299 -41.20 -39.00 -83.40
CA ALA A 299 -42.62 -38.59 -83.40
C ALA A 299 -42.88 -37.08 -83.27
N VAL A 300 -41.88 -36.22 -83.07
CA VAL A 300 -42.12 -34.79 -82.74
C VAL A 300 -41.35 -33.80 -83.63
N ASP A 301 -40.81 -34.23 -84.78
CA ASP A 301 -40.24 -33.33 -85.81
C ASP A 301 -41.30 -32.76 -86.78
N ARG A 302 -42.57 -32.63 -86.35
CA ARG A 302 -43.65 -32.05 -87.17
C ARG A 302 -44.67 -31.23 -86.36
N VAL A 303 -44.26 -30.16 -85.69
CA VAL A 303 -45.05 -28.91 -85.63
C VAL A 303 -44.10 -27.74 -85.50
N LYS A 304 -44.00 -27.02 -86.62
CA LYS A 304 -43.33 -25.75 -86.84
C LYS A 304 -43.86 -24.64 -85.93
N ASP A 305 -42.96 -23.76 -85.51
CA ASP A 305 -42.83 -22.35 -85.94
C ASP A 305 -44.13 -21.54 -85.79
N ASP A 306 -44.14 -20.64 -84.81
CA ASP A 306 -44.74 -19.29 -84.83
C ASP A 306 -45.16 -18.88 -83.41
N GLU A 307 -44.43 -17.96 -82.78
CA GLU A 307 -44.97 -16.63 -82.42
C GLU A 307 -43.99 -15.86 -81.53
N THR A 308 -43.57 -14.73 -82.08
CA THR A 308 -42.83 -13.64 -81.46
C THR A 308 -43.70 -12.76 -80.56
N ALA A 309 -43.04 -12.17 -79.56
CA ALA A 309 -43.25 -10.82 -79.01
C ALA A 309 -43.96 -10.68 -77.64
N ALA A 310 -43.47 -9.64 -76.93
CA ALA A 310 -43.99 -8.98 -75.73
C ALA A 310 -43.68 -9.68 -74.39
N GLN A 311 -43.39 -9.04 -73.25
CA GLN A 311 -43.11 -7.66 -72.78
C GLN A 311 -42.96 -7.76 -71.24
N SER A 312 -42.53 -6.68 -70.60
CA SER A 312 -42.52 -6.37 -69.13
C SER A 312 -41.28 -6.88 -68.36
N ASP A 313 -40.40 -5.98 -67.91
CA ASP A 313 -40.54 -4.98 -66.82
C ASP A 313 -40.71 -5.62 -65.43
N VAL A 314 -39.62 -5.71 -64.65
CA VAL A 314 -39.61 -5.36 -63.22
C VAL A 314 -38.22 -4.82 -62.83
N ASP A 315 -38.25 -3.61 -62.28
CA ASP A 315 -37.17 -2.76 -61.83
C ASP A 315 -36.15 -3.35 -60.83
N PRO A 316 -34.94 -2.76 -60.78
CA PRO A 316 -34.08 -2.77 -59.60
C PRO A 316 -34.61 -1.73 -58.58
N LYS A 317 -34.85 -2.14 -57.34
CA LYS A 317 -35.22 -1.20 -56.27
C LYS A 317 -34.01 -0.87 -55.38
N PRO A 318 -33.49 0.37 -55.41
CA PRO A 318 -32.62 0.93 -54.39
C PRO A 318 -33.47 1.60 -53.30
N SER A 319 -33.06 1.50 -52.05
CA SER A 319 -33.45 2.49 -51.04
C SER A 319 -32.45 2.46 -49.89
N CYS A 320 -31.50 3.39 -49.95
CA CYS A 320 -31.00 4.07 -48.77
C CYS A 320 -32.18 4.83 -48.12
N GLU A 321 -32.54 4.47 -46.90
CA GLU A 321 -33.10 5.36 -45.88
C GLU A 321 -32.43 4.92 -44.57
N LEU A 322 -31.43 5.67 -44.06
CA LEU A 322 -31.62 6.80 -43.15
C LEU A 322 -32.69 6.49 -42.08
N TRP A 323 -32.26 6.14 -40.87
CA TRP A 323 -32.47 6.90 -39.62
C TRP A 323 -31.80 6.14 -38.45
N PRO A 324 -31.11 6.83 -37.53
CA PRO A 324 -30.54 6.23 -36.35
C PRO A 324 -31.65 6.04 -35.31
N ALA A 325 -32.13 4.81 -35.16
CA ALA A 325 -32.94 4.45 -34.01
C ALA A 325 -32.10 4.59 -32.75
N ARG A 326 -32.30 5.69 -32.01
CA ARG A 326 -32.00 5.78 -30.59
C ARG A 326 -32.55 4.52 -29.92
N HIS A 327 -31.66 3.64 -29.48
CA HIS A 327 -32.00 2.64 -28.48
C HIS A 327 -32.34 3.38 -27.18
N THR A 328 -33.62 3.70 -27.01
CA THR A 328 -34.22 3.74 -25.69
C THR A 328 -34.11 2.31 -25.14
N LEU A 329 -33.13 2.09 -24.26
CA LEU A 329 -33.00 0.87 -23.48
C LEU A 329 -34.26 0.71 -22.65
N ASN A 330 -35.19 -0.09 -23.16
CA ASN A 330 -36.30 -0.62 -22.39
C ASN A 330 -35.71 -1.65 -21.44
N LEU A 331 -35.49 -1.23 -20.19
CA LEU A 331 -34.99 -2.02 -19.06
C LEU A 331 -36.08 -2.98 -18.53
N SER A 332 -36.61 -3.84 -19.40
CA SER A 332 -37.49 -4.93 -18.98
C SER A 332 -36.80 -6.25 -19.30
N ASN A 333 -36.14 -6.81 -18.27
CA ASN A 333 -35.54 -8.13 -18.18
C ASN A 333 -34.57 -8.54 -19.30
N PRO A 334 -33.28 -8.12 -19.24
CA PRO A 334 -32.25 -8.78 -20.03
C PRO A 334 -31.97 -10.17 -19.44
N ASP A 335 -31.96 -11.19 -20.30
CA ASP A 335 -31.46 -12.52 -19.97
C ASP A 335 -30.05 -12.41 -19.35
N PRO A 336 -29.80 -13.03 -18.18
CA PRO A 336 -28.54 -12.86 -17.44
C PRO A 336 -27.31 -13.41 -18.18
N SER A 337 -27.47 -14.20 -19.25
CA SER A 337 -26.35 -14.75 -20.03
C SER A 337 -25.79 -13.76 -21.06
N ALA A 338 -26.60 -12.82 -21.57
CA ALA A 338 -26.16 -11.84 -22.57
C ALA A 338 -25.53 -10.58 -21.93
N ALA A 339 -25.75 -10.36 -20.63
CA ALA A 339 -25.22 -9.20 -19.91
C ALA A 339 -23.77 -9.39 -19.43
N ALA A 340 -23.30 -10.63 -19.26
CA ALA A 340 -21.97 -10.93 -18.72
C ALA A 340 -20.81 -10.31 -19.53
N PRO A 341 -20.78 -10.36 -20.89
CA PRO A 341 -19.71 -9.75 -21.67
C PRO A 341 -19.70 -8.23 -21.56
N LEU A 342 -20.88 -7.61 -21.48
CA LEU A 342 -21.03 -6.15 -21.38
C LEU A 342 -20.57 -5.64 -20.01
N VAL A 343 -20.89 -6.37 -18.95
CA VAL A 343 -20.44 -6.06 -17.58
C VAL A 343 -18.93 -6.21 -17.46
N LEU A 344 -18.34 -7.27 -18.04
CA LEU A 344 -16.88 -7.45 -18.04
C LEU A 344 -16.16 -6.33 -18.82
N ALA A 345 -16.70 -5.93 -19.98
CA ALA A 345 -16.14 -4.84 -20.77
C ALA A 345 -16.23 -3.49 -20.05
N ALA A 346 -17.38 -3.18 -19.43
CA ALA A 346 -17.55 -1.98 -18.62
C ALA A 346 -16.63 -1.97 -17.39
N PHE A 347 -16.46 -3.11 -16.72
CA PHE A 347 -15.54 -3.26 -15.59
C PHE A 347 -14.08 -3.05 -16.01
N LYS A 348 -13.65 -3.64 -17.14
CA LYS A 348 -12.30 -3.45 -17.68
C LYS A 348 -12.01 -1.98 -18.01
N MET A 349 -12.98 -1.27 -18.60
CA MET A 349 -12.86 0.16 -18.87
C MET A 349 -12.80 1.00 -17.60
N ALA A 350 -13.56 0.64 -16.57
CA ALA A 350 -13.49 1.30 -15.27
C ALA A 350 -12.12 1.10 -14.60
N CYS A 351 -11.58 -0.13 -14.60
CA CYS A 351 -10.24 -0.41 -14.05
C CYS A 351 -9.13 0.37 -14.77
N LEU A 352 -9.18 0.48 -16.10
CA LEU A 352 -8.22 1.29 -16.86
C LEU A 352 -8.35 2.79 -16.54
N HIS A 353 -9.57 3.27 -16.30
CA HIS A 353 -9.79 4.66 -15.90
C HIS A 353 -9.27 4.95 -14.48
N TYR A 354 -9.41 3.99 -13.55
CA TYR A 354 -8.86 4.10 -12.20
C TYR A 354 -7.34 3.98 -12.17
N ALA A 355 -6.74 3.12 -12.99
CA ALA A 355 -5.28 3.04 -13.11
C ALA A 355 -4.68 4.36 -13.61
N ARG A 356 -5.31 4.98 -14.61
CA ARG A 356 -4.88 6.28 -15.16
C ARG A 356 -5.07 7.43 -14.17
N LEU A 357 -6.16 7.42 -13.40
CA LEU A 357 -6.39 8.38 -12.32
C LEU A 357 -5.40 8.19 -11.17
N ALA A 358 -5.04 6.96 -10.82
CA ALA A 358 -4.06 6.65 -9.79
C ALA A 358 -2.66 7.15 -10.18
N GLU A 359 -2.24 7.00 -11.43
CA GLU A 359 -0.97 7.56 -11.91
C GLU A 359 -0.95 9.10 -11.84
N THR A 360 -2.04 9.77 -12.22
CA THR A 360 -2.13 11.24 -12.12
C THR A 360 -2.26 11.75 -10.69
N ALA A 361 -2.94 11.01 -9.81
CA ALA A 361 -3.12 11.37 -8.41
C ALA A 361 -1.85 11.13 -7.59
N LEU A 362 -1.06 10.09 -7.91
CA LEU A 362 0.25 9.89 -7.29
C LEU A 362 1.21 11.01 -7.70
N LEU A 363 1.16 11.45 -8.96
CA LEU A 363 1.99 12.58 -9.43
C LEU A 363 1.62 13.89 -8.71
N PHE A 364 0.33 14.14 -8.46
CA PHE A 364 -0.13 15.33 -7.73
C PHE A 364 0.08 15.24 -6.21
N ALA A 365 0.04 14.04 -5.61
CA ALA A 365 0.27 13.84 -4.18
C ALA A 365 1.76 13.88 -3.80
N ILE A 366 2.66 13.64 -4.76
CA ILE A 366 4.12 13.65 -4.54
C ILE A 366 4.74 15.01 -4.86
N MET A 367 4.06 15.92 -5.57
CA MET A 367 4.52 17.28 -5.74
C MET A 367 4.08 18.16 -4.57
N PRO A 368 4.95 18.45 -3.58
CA PRO A 368 4.62 19.35 -2.49
C PRO A 368 4.31 20.75 -3.06
N SER A 369 3.26 21.39 -2.56
CA SER A 369 2.92 22.77 -2.95
C SER A 369 4.14 23.69 -2.90
N PRO A 370 4.24 24.66 -3.83
CA PRO A 370 5.28 25.68 -3.82
C PRO A 370 5.40 26.32 -2.43
N ILE A 371 6.64 26.51 -1.98
CA ILE A 371 6.92 27.12 -0.68
C ILE A 371 7.17 28.60 -0.92
N ASP A 372 6.46 29.46 -0.19
CA ASP A 372 6.69 30.90 -0.26
C ASP A 372 8.02 31.23 0.41
N TYR A 373 9.03 31.58 -0.40
CA TYR A 373 10.37 31.93 0.07
C TYR A 373 10.71 33.34 -0.42
N ARG A 374 10.83 34.28 0.54
CA ARG A 374 11.09 35.71 0.27
C ARG A 374 10.02 36.40 -0.62
N GLY A 375 8.76 35.99 -0.47
CA GLY A 375 7.64 36.59 -1.20
C GLY A 375 7.50 36.11 -2.65
N ALA A 376 8.22 35.05 -3.03
CA ALA A 376 8.01 34.33 -4.28
C ALA A 376 7.68 32.86 -3.95
N ALA A 377 6.71 32.31 -4.67
CA ALA A 377 6.43 30.87 -4.65
C ALA A 377 7.56 30.14 -5.39
N VAL A 378 8.43 29.47 -4.62
CA VAL A 378 9.57 28.72 -5.16
C VAL A 378 9.28 27.23 -5.05
N GLU A 379 9.56 26.49 -6.12
CA GLU A 379 9.40 25.04 -6.12
C GLU A 379 10.42 24.37 -5.19
N ARG A 380 9.99 23.33 -4.47
CA ARG A 380 10.81 22.70 -3.42
C ARG A 380 12.14 22.15 -3.96
N TYR A 381 12.17 21.69 -5.22
CA TYR A 381 13.39 21.19 -5.85
C TYR A 381 14.43 22.32 -6.03
N GLU A 382 14.00 23.56 -6.32
CA GLU A 382 14.91 24.70 -6.47
C GLU A 382 15.54 25.10 -5.14
N LEU A 383 14.79 24.99 -4.04
CA LEU A 383 15.32 25.22 -2.69
C LEU A 383 16.34 24.15 -2.28
N LEU A 384 16.11 22.89 -2.68
CA LEU A 384 17.05 21.79 -2.42
C LEU A 384 18.34 21.97 -3.24
N ASP A 385 18.23 22.31 -4.52
CA ASP A 385 19.39 22.56 -5.38
C ASP A 385 20.21 23.76 -4.87
N ARG A 386 19.52 24.83 -4.45
CA ARG A 386 20.20 26.01 -3.87
C ARG A 386 20.86 25.71 -2.53
N ARG A 387 20.27 24.84 -1.71
CA ARG A 387 20.90 24.34 -0.47
C ARG A 387 22.17 23.55 -0.79
N GLU A 388 22.13 22.69 -1.79
CA GLU A 388 23.29 21.88 -2.21
C GLU A 388 24.42 22.76 -2.79
N GLN A 389 24.05 23.79 -3.57
CA GLN A 389 25.00 24.81 -4.03
C GLN A 389 25.64 25.58 -2.86
N LEU A 390 24.86 25.97 -1.85
CA LEU A 390 25.41 26.65 -0.66
C LEU A 390 26.31 25.72 0.16
N LEU A 391 25.94 24.46 0.33
CA LEU A 391 26.76 23.47 1.04
C LEU A 391 28.06 23.19 0.29
N SER A 392 28.03 23.04 -1.03
CA SER A 392 29.23 22.83 -1.85
C SER A 392 30.14 24.05 -1.85
N LEU A 393 29.59 25.26 -1.93
CA LEU A 393 30.35 26.51 -1.81
C LEU A 393 30.97 26.67 -0.42
N THR A 394 30.22 26.36 0.65
CA THR A 394 30.73 26.45 2.03
C THR A 394 31.80 25.40 2.28
N ALA A 395 31.59 24.17 1.82
CA ALA A 395 32.57 23.08 1.91
C ALA A 395 33.86 23.44 1.15
N ASN A 396 33.75 23.92 -0.09
CA ASN A 396 34.90 24.37 -0.88
C ASN A 396 35.63 25.53 -0.21
N ARG A 397 34.91 26.50 0.37
CA ARG A 397 35.51 27.63 1.08
C ARG A 397 36.28 27.18 2.31
N SER A 398 35.73 26.26 3.11
CA SER A 398 36.41 25.65 4.26
C SER A 398 37.64 24.82 3.85
N LEU A 399 37.58 24.18 2.67
CA LEU A 399 38.71 23.42 2.12
C LEU A 399 39.85 24.33 1.65
N VAL A 400 39.52 25.47 1.03
CA VAL A 400 40.49 26.46 0.55
C VAL A 400 41.08 27.30 1.69
N GLN A 401 40.27 27.64 2.70
CA GLN A 401 40.76 28.37 3.88
C GLN A 401 41.60 27.48 4.81
N GLY A 402 41.54 26.16 4.62
CA GLY A 402 42.13 25.19 5.54
C GLY A 402 41.44 25.23 6.91
N PRO A 403 41.71 24.25 7.79
CA PRO A 403 41.34 24.39 9.19
C PRO A 403 42.04 25.65 9.71
N SER A 404 41.26 26.71 10.00
CA SER A 404 41.79 27.91 10.64
C SER A 404 42.59 27.42 11.84
N VAL A 405 43.91 27.60 11.80
CA VAL A 405 44.78 27.33 12.94
C VAL A 405 44.13 28.09 14.08
N PHE A 406 43.54 27.34 15.01
CA PHE A 406 42.86 27.86 16.17
C PHE A 406 43.99 28.43 17.02
N ASP A 407 44.38 29.66 16.69
CA ASP A 407 45.46 30.35 17.35
C ASP A 407 44.97 30.51 18.79
N GLY A 408 45.65 29.80 19.70
CA GLY A 408 45.30 29.66 21.11
C GLY A 408 45.53 30.97 21.88
N GLY A 409 45.09 32.10 21.33
CA GLY A 409 45.18 33.43 21.89
C GLY A 409 43.83 33.85 22.45
N THR A 410 43.65 33.59 23.74
CA THR A 410 42.87 34.40 24.69
C THR A 410 41.96 35.49 24.10
N GLY A 411 40.65 35.23 24.13
CA GLY A 411 39.64 36.22 24.49
C GLY A 411 39.61 37.53 23.68
N ALA A 412 39.17 37.47 22.44
CA ALA A 412 38.55 38.64 21.80
C ALA A 412 37.26 38.18 21.11
N LEU A 413 36.12 38.54 21.70
CA LEU A 413 34.81 38.48 21.07
C LEU A 413 34.82 39.44 19.86
N GLY A 414 35.29 38.92 18.72
CA GLY A 414 35.24 39.60 17.43
C GLY A 414 33.80 39.68 16.97
N LEU A 415 33.19 40.85 17.16
CA LEU A 415 32.04 41.30 16.41
C LEU A 415 32.38 41.21 14.91
N TRP A 416 31.74 40.29 14.22
CA TRP A 416 31.76 40.26 12.77
C TRP A 416 31.07 41.54 12.26
N PRO A 417 31.70 42.37 11.42
CA PRO A 417 31.07 43.55 10.87
C PRO A 417 29.89 43.14 9.99
N GLU A 418 28.66 43.51 10.39
CA GLU A 418 27.40 43.24 9.67
C GLU A 418 27.43 43.68 8.20
N GLU A 419 28.30 44.63 7.83
CA GLU A 419 28.42 45.12 6.45
C GLU A 419 29.02 44.09 5.48
N THR A 420 29.81 43.13 5.97
CA THR A 420 30.44 42.13 5.09
C THR A 420 29.46 41.04 4.63
N VAL A 421 28.40 40.80 5.41
CA VAL A 421 27.37 39.81 5.08
C VAL A 421 26.33 40.40 4.12
N ARG A 422 26.09 41.71 4.14
CA ARG A 422 25.15 42.37 3.22
C ARG A 422 25.68 42.54 1.79
N ALA A 423 26.99 42.61 1.59
CA ALA A 423 27.58 42.83 0.27
C ALA A 423 27.79 41.56 -0.58
N GLN A 424 27.56 40.35 -0.05
CA GLN A 424 27.84 39.08 -0.76
C GLN A 424 26.61 38.26 -1.13
N VAL A 425 25.38 38.76 -0.90
CA VAL A 425 24.12 38.04 -1.18
C VAL A 425 23.13 38.87 -2.04
N LEU A 426 23.62 39.96 -2.65
CA LEU A 426 23.07 40.52 -3.88
C LEU A 426 23.92 40.01 -5.04
#